data_AF-A0A2V7X5S2-F1
#
_entry.id   AF-A0A2V7X5S2-F1
#
_cell.length_a   1.000
_cell.length_b   1.000
_cell.length_c   1.000
_cell.angle_alpha   90.00
_cell.angle_beta   90.00
_cell.angle_gamma   90.00
#
_symmetry.space_group_name_H-M   'P 1'
#
loop_
_entity.id
_entity.type
_entity.pdbx_description
1 polymer ?
#
loop_
_entity_poly.entity_id
_entity_poly.type
_entity_poly.pdbx_seq_one_letter_code
_entity_poly.pdbx_strand_id
1 'polypeptide(L)'
;MAELVHEREIALSGPDGTIYDRALVYAEPNGRTTWAGFIEFVPSKGNRTVRTDHETTQSNIEGVAYWGTGLELVYLDGALARAVRRTSAPQTAGGTTGTSPVLGAEGVVHLRLETIDPAAPLRLMKTRTLVPGQRRWIKEGGGVVYERMVHAPSAGHPGAYDFVAQFGSENAAGLMANTLWNDLHGLGARLLVEGREVALTNAAIKDALLAARAV
;
A
#
# COMPACT_ATOMS: atom_id res chain seq x y z
N MET A 1 -13.09 18.05 -15.15
CA MET A 1 -14.38 17.52 -14.66
C MET A 1 -14.15 16.04 -14.41
N ALA A 2 -14.67 15.50 -13.31
CA ALA A 2 -14.54 14.07 -13.03
C ALA A 2 -15.55 13.28 -13.88
N GLU A 3 -15.12 12.17 -14.45
CA GLU A 3 -15.90 11.33 -15.36
C GLU A 3 -16.10 9.96 -14.72
N LEU A 4 -17.35 9.46 -14.72
CA LEU A 4 -17.65 8.12 -14.21
C LEU A 4 -17.14 7.09 -15.21
N VAL A 5 -16.18 6.27 -14.79
CA VAL A 5 -15.54 5.28 -15.66
C VAL A 5 -15.87 3.83 -15.32
N HIS A 6 -16.32 3.57 -14.09
CA HIS A 6 -16.79 2.25 -13.68
C HIS A 6 -17.81 2.35 -12.55
N GLU A 7 -18.78 1.45 -12.53
CA GLU A 7 -19.77 1.33 -11.46
C GLU A 7 -19.81 -0.13 -11.00
N ARG A 8 -19.94 -0.31 -9.68
CA ARG A 8 -20.12 -1.62 -9.08
C ARG A 8 -21.15 -1.60 -7.98
N GLU A 9 -22.09 -2.55 -8.06
CA GLU A 9 -23.01 -2.86 -6.97
C GLU A 9 -22.28 -3.59 -5.83
N ILE A 10 -22.50 -3.12 -4.61
CA ILE A 10 -21.89 -3.63 -3.39
C ILE A 10 -22.94 -3.69 -2.26
N ALA A 11 -22.61 -4.31 -1.14
CA ALA A 11 -23.44 -4.31 0.06
C ALA A 11 -22.54 -4.15 1.29
N LEU A 12 -21.89 -2.99 1.41
CA LEU A 12 -20.91 -2.73 2.45
C LEU A 12 -21.49 -1.85 3.55
N SER A 13 -21.10 -2.12 4.81
CA SER A 13 -21.50 -1.31 5.96
C SER A 13 -20.37 -0.39 6.35
N GLY A 14 -20.63 0.92 6.35
CA GLY A 14 -19.72 1.91 6.91
C GLY A 14 -19.56 1.74 8.42
N PRO A 15 -18.48 2.29 9.01
CA PRO A 15 -18.23 2.23 10.45
C PRO A 15 -19.27 2.96 11.30
N ASP A 16 -20.10 3.79 10.68
CA ASP A 16 -21.28 4.46 11.24
C ASP A 16 -22.57 3.62 11.16
N GLY A 17 -22.51 2.41 10.60
CA GLY A 17 -23.65 1.52 10.39
C GLY A 17 -24.44 1.81 9.11
N THR A 18 -24.04 2.81 8.32
CA THR A 18 -24.69 3.15 7.05
C THR A 18 -24.37 2.09 5.99
N ILE A 19 -25.40 1.56 5.30
CA ILE A 19 -25.22 0.59 4.22
C ILE A 19 -25.02 1.33 2.90
N TYR A 20 -23.99 0.96 2.15
CA TYR A 20 -23.67 1.47 0.83
C TYR A 20 -23.93 0.38 -0.22
N ASP A 21 -24.74 0.71 -1.22
CA ASP A 21 -25.17 -0.22 -2.26
C ASP A 21 -24.38 -0.09 -3.57
N ARG A 22 -23.69 1.05 -3.78
CA ARG A 22 -22.93 1.29 -5.00
C ARG A 22 -21.58 1.94 -4.71
N ALA A 23 -20.58 1.51 -5.48
CA ALA A 23 -19.28 2.12 -5.58
C ALA A 23 -19.09 2.62 -7.03
N LEU A 24 -18.95 3.95 -7.16
CA LEU A 24 -18.78 4.65 -8.42
C LEU A 24 -17.32 5.08 -8.56
N VAL A 25 -16.64 4.62 -9.60
CA VAL A 25 -15.25 4.98 -9.88
C VAL A 25 -15.23 6.15 -10.85
N TYR A 26 -14.63 7.24 -10.42
CA TYR A 26 -14.45 8.44 -11.22
C TYR A 26 -12.99 8.63 -11.60
N ALA A 27 -12.76 9.16 -12.78
CA ALA A 27 -11.47 9.62 -13.27
C ALA A 27 -11.50 11.15 -13.41
N GLU A 28 -10.48 11.85 -12.92
CA GLU A 28 -10.32 13.27 -13.15
C GLU A 28 -8.90 13.61 -13.62
N PRO A 29 -8.72 14.66 -14.46
CA PRO A 29 -7.39 15.11 -14.84
C PRO A 29 -6.57 15.52 -13.62
N ASN A 30 -5.38 14.94 -13.48
CA ASN A 30 -4.43 15.23 -12.42
C ASN A 30 -3.11 15.70 -13.04
N GLY A 31 -3.04 16.99 -13.40
CA GLY A 31 -1.90 17.57 -14.10
C GLY A 31 -2.02 17.52 -15.63
N ARG A 32 -0.89 17.60 -16.34
CA ARG A 32 -0.89 17.72 -17.82
C ARG A 32 -1.09 16.41 -18.57
N THR A 33 -0.71 15.27 -17.98
CA THR A 33 -0.59 14.00 -18.72
C THR A 33 -1.14 12.80 -17.96
N THR A 34 -1.77 13.02 -16.82
CA THR A 34 -2.19 11.96 -15.91
C THR A 34 -3.61 12.17 -15.41
N TRP A 35 -4.24 11.06 -15.04
CA TRP A 35 -5.61 10.97 -14.56
C TRP A 35 -5.62 10.32 -13.19
N ALA A 36 -6.24 10.97 -12.22
CA ALA A 36 -6.46 10.40 -10.91
C ALA A 36 -7.79 9.64 -10.89
N GLY A 37 -7.78 8.44 -10.31
CA GLY A 37 -8.99 7.69 -10.01
C GLY A 37 -9.40 7.83 -8.56
N PHE A 38 -10.68 8.02 -8.28
CA PHE A 38 -11.25 7.99 -6.94
C PHE A 38 -12.60 7.26 -6.95
N ILE A 39 -13.07 6.88 -5.77
CA ILE A 39 -14.30 6.10 -5.59
C ILE A 39 -15.29 6.94 -4.79
N GLU A 40 -16.53 6.98 -5.26
CA GLU A 40 -17.66 7.55 -4.54
C GLU A 40 -18.61 6.43 -4.13
N PHE A 41 -18.90 6.36 -2.83
CA PHE A 41 -19.81 5.39 -2.25
C PHE A 41 -21.18 6.02 -2.08
N VAL A 42 -22.19 5.38 -2.65
CA VAL A 42 -23.58 5.81 -2.56
C VAL A 42 -24.30 4.99 -1.48
N PRO A 43 -24.91 5.64 -0.48
CA PRO A 43 -25.65 4.93 0.56
C PRO A 43 -26.98 4.40 0.01
N SER A 44 -27.38 3.22 0.47
CA SER A 44 -28.68 2.62 0.16
C SER A 44 -29.85 3.43 0.76
N LYS A 45 -29.57 4.16 1.85
CA LYS A 45 -30.52 5.08 2.50
C LYS A 45 -29.85 6.41 2.81
N GLY A 46 -30.42 7.49 2.30
CA GLY A 46 -29.90 8.86 2.47
C GLY A 46 -29.24 9.39 1.20
N ASN A 47 -28.79 10.66 1.24
CA ASN A 47 -28.17 11.34 0.09
C ASN A 47 -26.72 11.76 0.34
N ARG A 48 -26.12 11.31 1.45
CA ARG A 48 -24.74 11.66 1.79
C ARG A 48 -23.79 10.65 1.19
N THR A 49 -23.37 10.90 -0.05
CA THR A 49 -22.31 10.10 -0.68
C THR A 49 -20.98 10.38 0.01
N VAL A 50 -20.10 9.38 0.00
CA VAL A 50 -18.80 9.44 0.64
C VAL A 50 -17.72 9.20 -0.40
N ARG A 51 -16.82 10.15 -0.56
CA ARG A 51 -15.77 10.11 -1.59
C ARG A 51 -14.42 9.74 -1.00
N THR A 52 -13.66 8.92 -1.72
CA THR A 52 -12.25 8.71 -1.42
C THR A 52 -11.39 9.89 -1.87
N ASP A 53 -10.12 9.89 -1.45
CA ASP A 53 -9.09 10.69 -2.10
C ASP A 53 -8.69 10.00 -3.43
N HIS A 54 -7.63 10.47 -4.07
CA HIS A 54 -7.04 9.81 -5.22
C HIS A 54 -6.49 8.43 -4.83
N GLU A 55 -7.10 7.38 -5.35
CA GLU A 55 -6.75 5.97 -5.08
C GLU A 55 -5.76 5.43 -6.13
N THR A 56 -5.75 6.01 -7.33
CA THR A 56 -4.81 5.62 -8.40
C THR A 56 -4.44 6.82 -9.26
N THR A 57 -3.30 6.76 -9.93
CA THR A 57 -2.91 7.70 -10.98
C THR A 57 -2.51 6.90 -12.23
N GLN A 58 -3.09 7.26 -13.37
CA GLN A 58 -2.93 6.58 -14.64
C GLN A 58 -2.55 7.60 -15.73
N SER A 59 -1.94 7.14 -16.82
CA SER A 59 -1.57 8.02 -17.95
C SER A 59 -2.78 8.43 -18.79
N ASN A 60 -3.89 7.70 -18.70
CA ASN A 60 -5.12 7.96 -19.44
C ASN A 60 -6.35 7.51 -18.63
N ILE A 61 -7.53 7.88 -19.13
CA ILE A 61 -8.81 7.58 -18.50
C ILE A 61 -9.14 6.08 -18.55
N GLU A 62 -8.74 5.39 -19.61
CA GLU A 62 -8.98 3.95 -19.79
C GLU A 62 -8.22 3.12 -18.74
N GLY A 63 -7.03 3.57 -18.33
CA GLY A 63 -6.27 2.96 -17.24
C GLY A 63 -7.00 3.06 -15.90
N VAL A 64 -7.71 4.17 -15.65
CA VAL A 64 -8.54 4.33 -14.44
C VAL A 64 -9.77 3.42 -14.52
N ALA A 65 -10.41 3.32 -15.69
CA ALA A 65 -11.52 2.41 -15.92
C ALA A 65 -11.11 0.95 -15.67
N TYR A 66 -9.97 0.53 -16.24
CA TYR A 66 -9.42 -0.81 -16.08
C TYR A 66 -9.09 -1.12 -14.61
N TRP A 67 -8.45 -0.18 -13.90
CA TRP A 67 -8.23 -0.29 -12.46
C TRP A 67 -9.55 -0.49 -11.70
N GLY A 68 -10.60 0.25 -12.06
CA GLY A 68 -11.94 0.12 -11.49
C GLY A 68 -12.51 -1.29 -11.58
N THR A 69 -12.28 -1.99 -12.69
CA THR A 69 -12.74 -3.38 -12.88
C THR A 69 -12.02 -4.39 -11.96
N GLY A 70 -10.81 -4.07 -11.52
CA GLY A 70 -9.99 -4.89 -10.63
C GLY A 70 -10.27 -4.68 -9.14
N LEU A 71 -11.22 -3.80 -8.79
CA LEU A 71 -11.54 -3.51 -7.39
C LEU A 71 -12.30 -4.68 -6.76
N GLU A 72 -11.73 -5.30 -5.74
CA GLU A 72 -12.38 -6.35 -4.95
C GLU A 72 -13.18 -5.77 -3.77
N LEU A 73 -14.17 -6.52 -3.26
CA LEU A 73 -15.01 -6.08 -2.15
C LEU A 73 -14.19 -5.70 -0.90
N VAL A 74 -13.11 -6.42 -0.62
CA VAL A 74 -12.19 -6.12 0.50
C VAL A 74 -11.48 -4.78 0.34
N TYR A 75 -11.15 -4.40 -0.90
CA TYR A 75 -10.55 -3.09 -1.18
C TYR A 75 -11.58 -1.98 -0.95
N LEU A 76 -12.79 -2.19 -1.46
CA LEU A 76 -13.91 -1.25 -1.34
C LEU A 76 -14.31 -1.02 0.12
N ASP A 77 -14.31 -2.07 0.94
CA ASP A 77 -14.60 -1.97 2.39
C ASP A 77 -13.56 -1.11 3.12
N GLY A 78 -12.27 -1.37 2.86
CA GLY A 78 -11.19 -0.56 3.42
C GLY A 78 -11.22 0.90 2.94
N ALA A 79 -11.54 1.12 1.66
CA ALA A 79 -11.64 2.46 1.08
C ALA A 79 -12.83 3.24 1.66
N LEU A 80 -13.97 2.59 1.83
CA LEU A 80 -15.15 3.15 2.48
C LEU A 80 -14.86 3.55 3.93
N ALA A 81 -14.23 2.67 4.71
CA ALA A 81 -13.88 2.96 6.09
C ALA A 81 -12.97 4.20 6.23
N ARG A 82 -11.99 4.37 5.32
CA ARG A 82 -11.13 5.57 5.28
C ARG A 82 -11.92 6.83 4.92
N ALA A 83 -12.78 6.73 3.91
CA ALA A 83 -13.54 7.87 3.41
C ALA A 83 -14.59 8.36 4.42
N VAL A 84 -15.25 7.44 5.14
CA VAL A 84 -16.19 7.79 6.23
C VAL A 84 -15.46 8.47 7.39
N ARG A 85 -14.29 7.95 7.81
CA ARG A 85 -13.49 8.57 8.89
C ARG A 85 -13.08 10.02 8.55
N ARG A 86 -12.70 10.29 7.30
CA ARG A 86 -12.38 11.66 6.85
C ARG A 86 -13.61 12.57 6.86
N THR A 87 -14.75 12.05 6.43
CA THR A 87 -16.02 12.81 6.33
C THR A 87 -16.62 13.14 7.70
N SER A 88 -16.23 12.40 8.75
CA SER A 88 -16.67 12.58 10.14
C SER A 88 -15.71 13.42 11.00
N ALA A 89 -14.51 13.77 10.52
CA ALA A 89 -13.58 14.64 11.24
C ALA A 89 -13.91 16.13 10.99
N PRO A 90 -14.08 16.97 12.03
CA PRO A 90 -14.23 18.41 11.83
C PRO A 90 -12.94 19.00 11.24
N GLN A 91 -13.08 19.78 10.16
CA GLN A 91 -11.98 20.55 9.57
C GLN A 91 -11.38 21.51 10.60
N THR A 92 -10.12 21.33 10.96
CA THR A 92 -9.27 22.44 11.38
C THR A 92 -8.16 22.59 10.34
N ALA A 93 -8.25 23.68 9.59
CA ALA A 93 -7.26 24.07 8.60
C ALA A 93 -5.92 24.40 9.28
N GLY A 94 -4.85 23.87 8.72
CA GLY A 94 -3.47 24.17 9.12
C GLY A 94 -2.53 23.25 8.38
N GLY A 95 -2.19 23.61 7.13
CA GLY A 95 -1.19 22.87 6.36
C GLY A 95 0.17 22.91 7.05
N THR A 96 0.83 21.75 7.14
CA THR A 96 2.25 21.50 6.88
C THR A 96 2.48 19.99 7.06
N THR A 97 2.97 19.34 5.99
CA THR A 97 3.48 17.95 5.95
C THR A 97 2.45 16.84 6.21
N GLY A 98 2.22 16.03 5.18
CA GLY A 98 1.46 14.79 5.26
C GLY A 98 2.06 13.82 6.26
N THR A 99 1.64 13.96 7.52
CA THR A 99 1.70 12.90 8.52
C THR A 99 0.31 12.30 8.51
N SER A 100 0.12 11.26 7.69
CA SER A 100 -1.09 10.44 7.75
C SER A 100 -1.21 9.87 9.17
N PRO A 101 -2.43 9.81 9.73
CA PRO A 101 -2.64 9.36 11.10
C PRO A 101 -2.25 7.89 11.23
N VAL A 102 -1.25 7.67 12.08
CA VAL A 102 -0.96 6.41 12.75
C VAL A 102 -2.24 5.91 13.42
N LEU A 103 -2.93 5.00 12.76
CA LEU A 103 -3.83 4.05 13.42
C LEU A 103 -3.06 2.73 13.50
N GLY A 104 -2.30 2.62 14.60
CA GLY A 104 -1.48 1.48 14.99
C GLY A 104 0.02 1.68 14.71
N ALA A 105 0.74 2.42 15.56
CA ALA A 105 2.21 2.43 15.62
C ALA A 105 2.77 1.11 16.18
N GLU A 106 2.05 0.00 16.06
CA GLU A 106 2.54 -1.30 16.47
C GLU A 106 2.87 -2.12 15.24
N GLY A 107 4.17 -2.27 14.95
CA GLY A 107 4.69 -3.22 13.97
C GLY A 107 4.91 -2.69 12.56
N VAL A 108 5.14 -1.37 12.40
CA VAL A 108 5.72 -0.81 11.17
C VAL A 108 7.24 -0.88 11.30
N VAL A 109 7.91 -1.48 10.32
CA VAL A 109 9.36 -1.69 10.31
C VAL A 109 9.90 -1.30 8.94
N HIS A 110 10.90 -0.42 8.91
CA HIS A 110 11.60 -0.01 7.70
C HIS A 110 12.60 -1.10 7.29
N LEU A 111 12.51 -1.48 6.02
CA LEU A 111 13.39 -2.44 5.38
C LEU A 111 14.12 -1.75 4.24
N ARG A 112 15.43 -1.93 4.16
CA ARG A 112 16.20 -1.54 2.99
C ARG A 112 16.77 -2.77 2.31
N LEU A 113 16.50 -2.88 1.02
CA LEU A 113 17.07 -3.91 0.17
C LEU A 113 18.19 -3.30 -0.66
N GLU A 114 19.39 -3.86 -0.55
CA GLU A 114 20.52 -3.51 -1.40
C GLU A 114 20.85 -4.68 -2.31
N THR A 115 20.87 -4.46 -3.63
CA THR A 115 21.03 -5.53 -4.60
C THR A 115 21.60 -5.00 -5.91
N ILE A 116 22.53 -5.75 -6.52
CA ILE A 116 22.96 -5.50 -7.90
C ILE A 116 21.95 -6.02 -8.93
N ASP A 117 21.11 -6.98 -8.52
CA ASP A 117 20.08 -7.58 -9.38
C ASP A 117 18.78 -6.76 -9.27
N PRO A 118 18.36 -6.06 -10.34
CA PRO A 118 17.11 -5.30 -10.35
C PRO A 118 15.86 -6.18 -10.29
N ALA A 119 15.99 -7.50 -10.49
CA ALA A 119 14.88 -8.44 -10.35
C ALA A 119 14.53 -8.74 -8.89
N ALA A 120 15.44 -8.52 -7.93
CA ALA A 120 15.18 -8.84 -6.52
C ALA A 120 14.00 -8.04 -5.91
N PRO A 121 13.91 -6.70 -6.04
CA PRO A 121 12.76 -5.95 -5.51
C PRO A 121 11.47 -6.27 -6.28
N LEU A 122 11.56 -6.58 -7.58
CA LEU A 122 10.42 -7.01 -8.40
C LEU A 122 9.87 -8.37 -7.93
N ARG A 123 10.76 -9.31 -7.62
CA ARG A 123 10.43 -10.64 -7.09
C ARG A 123 9.84 -10.54 -5.69
N LEU A 124 10.42 -9.69 -4.84
CA LEU A 124 9.88 -9.37 -3.52
C LEU A 124 8.49 -8.72 -3.59
N MET A 125 8.15 -8.02 -4.66
CA MET A 125 6.82 -7.44 -4.82
C MET A 125 5.89 -8.30 -5.70
N LYS A 126 6.39 -9.43 -6.24
CA LYS A 126 5.70 -10.28 -7.25
C LYS A 126 5.07 -9.44 -8.38
N THR A 127 5.82 -8.44 -8.83
CA THR A 127 5.38 -7.45 -9.84
C THR A 127 6.40 -7.36 -10.96
N ARG A 128 5.98 -6.82 -12.10
CA ARG A 128 6.88 -6.46 -13.22
C ARG A 128 7.36 -5.01 -13.16
N THR A 129 6.70 -4.18 -12.35
CA THR A 129 7.03 -2.77 -12.17
C THR A 129 6.87 -2.38 -10.70
N LEU A 130 7.78 -1.55 -10.18
CA LEU A 130 7.72 -1.00 -8.82
C LEU A 130 7.21 0.43 -8.86
N VAL A 131 6.11 0.68 -8.14
CA VAL A 131 5.56 2.01 -7.96
C VAL A 131 5.63 2.39 -6.48
N PRO A 132 6.24 3.53 -6.09
CA PRO A 132 6.18 4.04 -4.72
C PRO A 132 4.77 3.96 -4.12
N GLY A 133 4.64 3.46 -2.90
CA GLY A 133 3.37 3.19 -2.23
C GLY A 133 2.72 1.84 -2.60
N GLN A 134 3.26 1.11 -3.58
CA GLN A 134 2.74 -0.21 -3.95
C GLN A 134 2.88 -1.17 -2.78
N ARG A 135 1.77 -1.83 -2.42
CA ARG A 135 1.71 -2.79 -1.32
C ARG A 135 1.57 -4.21 -1.82
N ARG A 136 2.39 -5.11 -1.29
CA ARG A 136 2.22 -6.56 -1.36
C ARG A 136 1.64 -7.05 -0.04
N TRP A 137 0.51 -7.75 -0.10
CA TRP A 137 -0.03 -8.45 1.06
C TRP A 137 0.52 -9.87 1.15
N ILE A 138 0.87 -10.30 2.35
CA ILE A 138 1.27 -11.66 2.69
C ILE A 138 0.16 -12.21 3.58
N LYS A 139 -0.51 -13.26 3.11
CA LYS A 139 -1.61 -13.91 3.84
C LYS A 139 -1.12 -14.25 5.26
N GLU A 140 -1.79 -13.70 6.27
CA GLU A 140 -1.47 -13.85 7.70
C GLU A 140 -0.10 -13.30 8.15
N GLY A 141 0.74 -12.84 7.20
CA GLY A 141 2.07 -12.27 7.44
C GLY A 141 2.09 -10.73 7.49
N GLY A 142 1.01 -10.07 7.10
CA GLY A 142 0.94 -8.60 7.04
C GLY A 142 1.20 -8.06 5.64
N GLY A 143 1.75 -6.86 5.52
CA GLY A 143 2.00 -6.24 4.22
C GLY A 143 3.38 -5.60 4.12
N VAL A 144 3.94 -5.63 2.91
CA VAL A 144 5.16 -4.91 2.55
C VAL A 144 4.78 -3.82 1.56
N VAL A 145 5.19 -2.59 1.83
CA VAL A 145 4.97 -1.43 0.97
C VAL A 145 6.33 -1.03 0.41
N TYR A 146 6.43 -0.85 -0.89
CA TYR A 146 7.61 -0.23 -1.49
C TYR A 146 7.53 1.28 -1.33
N GLU A 147 8.51 1.91 -0.69
CA GLU A 147 8.52 3.36 -0.50
C GLU A 147 9.16 4.06 -1.69
N ARG A 148 10.42 3.73 -2.00
CA ARG A 148 11.18 4.40 -3.06
C ARG A 148 12.46 3.65 -3.41
N MET A 149 13.01 3.98 -4.57
CA MET A 149 14.39 3.65 -4.93
C MET A 149 15.26 4.79 -4.44
N VAL A 150 16.21 4.49 -3.56
CA VAL A 150 17.21 5.46 -3.07
C VAL A 150 18.23 5.75 -4.15
N HIS A 151 18.75 4.71 -4.78
CA HIS A 151 19.61 4.81 -5.96
C HIS A 151 19.52 3.54 -6.81
N ALA A 152 19.64 3.71 -8.12
CA ALA A 152 19.63 2.60 -9.07
C ALA A 152 20.93 1.80 -9.00
N PRO A 153 20.89 0.47 -9.25
CA PRO A 153 22.09 -0.34 -9.35
C PRO A 153 22.96 0.16 -10.50
N SER A 154 24.27 0.25 -10.26
CA SER A 154 25.26 0.63 -11.27
C SER A 154 26.46 -0.33 -11.22
N ALA A 155 27.36 -0.26 -12.20
CA ALA A 155 28.48 -1.19 -12.28
C ALA A 155 29.28 -1.23 -10.96
N GLY A 156 29.23 -2.38 -10.28
CA GLY A 156 29.89 -2.60 -8.98
C GLY A 156 29.21 -1.98 -7.76
N HIS A 157 28.09 -1.27 -7.90
CA HIS A 157 27.35 -0.68 -6.80
C HIS A 157 25.91 -1.23 -6.74
N PRO A 158 25.52 -1.91 -5.65
CA PRO A 158 24.14 -2.36 -5.48
C PRO A 158 23.20 -1.15 -5.48
N GLY A 159 22.02 -1.31 -6.06
CA GLY A 159 20.93 -0.37 -5.91
C GLY A 159 20.28 -0.52 -4.55
N ALA A 160 19.80 0.57 -3.97
CA ALA A 160 19.11 0.57 -2.68
C ALA A 160 17.63 0.94 -2.84
N TYR A 161 16.79 0.15 -2.19
CA TYR A 161 15.34 0.23 -2.27
C TYR A 161 14.77 0.23 -0.86
N ASP A 162 13.97 1.23 -0.52
CA ASP A 162 13.32 1.36 0.78
C ASP A 162 11.91 0.73 0.71
N PHE A 163 11.58 -0.05 1.74
CA PHE A 163 10.30 -0.69 1.94
C PHE A 163 9.85 -0.51 3.39
N VAL A 164 8.54 -0.66 3.61
CA VAL A 164 7.94 -0.69 4.93
C VAL A 164 7.19 -2.00 5.09
N ALA A 165 7.60 -2.81 6.06
CA ALA A 165 6.85 -3.97 6.50
C ALA A 165 5.88 -3.56 7.62
N GLN A 166 4.64 -4.02 7.54
CA GLN A 166 3.63 -3.85 8.56
C GLN A 166 3.07 -5.22 8.94
N PHE A 167 3.23 -5.62 10.19
CA PHE A 167 2.74 -6.90 10.71
C PHE A 167 2.25 -6.76 12.16
N GLY A 168 1.16 -7.45 12.50
CA GLY A 168 0.48 -7.27 13.79
C GLY A 168 0.81 -8.30 14.87
N SER A 169 1.59 -9.35 14.57
CA SER A 169 1.87 -10.43 15.52
C SER A 169 3.23 -11.07 15.29
N GLU A 170 3.72 -11.83 16.28
CA GLU A 170 4.96 -12.60 16.13
C GLU A 170 4.86 -13.68 15.06
N ASN A 171 3.69 -14.33 14.94
CA ASN A 171 3.44 -15.31 13.88
C ASN A 171 3.50 -14.63 12.50
N ALA A 172 2.95 -13.42 12.38
CA ALA A 172 3.03 -12.62 11.16
C ALA A 172 4.48 -12.24 10.82
N ALA A 173 5.30 -11.90 11.82
CA ALA A 173 6.73 -11.65 11.64
C ALA A 173 7.47 -12.90 11.12
N GLY A 174 7.11 -14.10 11.59
CA GLY A 174 7.66 -15.36 11.07
C GLY A 174 7.28 -15.64 9.61
N LEU A 175 6.02 -15.39 9.22
CA LEU A 175 5.57 -15.51 7.84
C LEU A 175 6.20 -14.46 6.90
N MET A 176 6.37 -13.23 7.41
CA MET A 176 7.10 -12.16 6.74
C MET A 176 8.55 -12.56 6.49
N ALA A 177 9.25 -13.02 7.54
CA ALA A 177 10.63 -13.48 7.45
C ALA A 177 10.80 -14.63 6.47
N ASN A 178 9.89 -15.60 6.49
CA ASN A 178 9.90 -16.71 5.54
C ASN A 178 9.70 -16.22 4.09
N THR A 179 8.81 -15.25 3.87
CA THR A 179 8.57 -14.66 2.55
C THR A 179 9.78 -13.90 2.04
N LEU A 180 10.36 -13.03 2.88
CA LEU A 180 11.57 -12.27 2.56
C LEU A 180 12.73 -13.21 2.23
N TRP A 181 12.93 -14.25 3.04
CA TRP A 181 13.93 -15.27 2.77
C TRP A 181 13.66 -15.97 1.44
N ASN A 182 12.45 -16.52 1.21
CA ASN A 182 12.11 -17.23 -0.02
C ASN A 182 12.30 -16.38 -1.29
N ASP A 183 12.00 -15.09 -1.22
CA ASP A 183 12.03 -14.22 -2.39
C ASP A 183 13.40 -13.58 -2.63
N LEU A 184 14.25 -13.45 -1.61
CA LEU A 184 15.56 -12.79 -1.69
C LEU A 184 16.76 -13.73 -1.61
N HIS A 185 16.62 -14.93 -1.01
CA HIS A 185 17.72 -15.88 -0.92
C HIS A 185 18.22 -16.29 -2.31
N GLY A 186 19.54 -16.45 -2.45
CA GLY A 186 20.18 -16.81 -3.71
C GLY A 186 20.35 -15.67 -4.71
N LEU A 187 19.82 -14.46 -4.45
CA LEU A 187 19.99 -13.29 -5.33
C LEU A 187 21.16 -12.38 -4.96
N GLY A 188 21.94 -12.73 -3.92
CA GLY A 188 23.05 -11.90 -3.45
C GLY A 188 22.61 -10.53 -2.92
N ALA A 189 21.35 -10.39 -2.53
CA ALA A 189 20.84 -9.16 -1.93
C ALA A 189 21.29 -9.03 -0.46
N ARG A 190 21.35 -7.80 0.04
CA ARG A 190 21.51 -7.48 1.46
C ARG A 190 20.22 -6.86 1.96
N LEU A 191 19.76 -7.34 3.11
CA LEU A 191 18.57 -6.82 3.77
C LEU A 191 19.00 -6.08 5.03
N LEU A 192 18.58 -4.83 5.15
CA LEU A 192 18.74 -4.03 6.34
C LEU A 192 17.36 -3.82 6.97
N VAL A 193 17.28 -3.97 8.29
CA VAL A 193 16.07 -3.74 9.08
C VAL A 193 16.36 -2.60 10.04
N GLU A 194 15.61 -1.50 9.95
CA GLU A 194 15.89 -0.25 10.67
C GLU A 194 17.35 0.22 10.48
N GLY A 195 17.88 0.07 9.26
CA GLY A 195 19.25 0.43 8.92
C GLY A 195 20.34 -0.51 9.44
N ARG A 196 20.00 -1.60 10.13
CA ARG A 196 20.96 -2.64 10.56
C ARG A 196 20.99 -3.78 9.56
N GLU A 197 22.17 -4.16 9.08
CA GLU A 197 22.31 -5.33 8.21
C GLU A 197 21.91 -6.62 8.93
N VAL A 198 21.08 -7.41 8.27
CA VAL A 198 20.55 -8.68 8.80
C VAL A 198 20.93 -9.80 7.84
N ALA A 199 21.43 -10.90 8.40
CA ALA A 199 21.70 -12.10 7.62
C ALA A 199 20.41 -12.59 6.94
N LEU A 200 20.46 -12.92 5.64
CA LEU A 200 19.34 -13.49 4.89
C LEU A 200 19.04 -14.94 5.30
N THR A 201 18.66 -15.14 6.55
CA THR A 201 18.19 -16.39 7.11
C THR A 201 16.84 -16.15 7.79
N ASN A 202 15.93 -17.12 7.73
CA ASN A 202 14.60 -16.97 8.30
C ASN A 202 14.66 -16.54 9.79
N ALA A 203 15.51 -17.18 10.59
CA ALA A 203 15.68 -16.87 12.01
C ALA A 203 16.16 -15.42 12.27
N ALA A 204 17.21 -14.98 11.57
CA ALA A 204 17.76 -13.63 11.75
C ALA A 204 16.79 -12.54 11.28
N ILE A 205 16.07 -12.78 10.17
CA ILE A 205 15.06 -11.84 9.67
C ILE A 205 13.90 -11.74 10.66
N LYS A 206 13.41 -12.87 11.18
CA LYS A 206 12.33 -12.88 12.20
C LYS A 206 12.75 -12.09 13.44
N ASP A 207 13.93 -12.39 13.98
CA ASP A 207 14.46 -11.72 15.18
C ASP A 207 14.62 -10.21 14.96
N ALA A 208 15.16 -9.80 13.81
CA ALA A 208 15.33 -8.40 13.49
C ALA A 208 13.98 -7.66 13.33
N LEU A 209 12.97 -8.28 12.71
CA LEU A 209 11.62 -7.71 12.60
C LEU A 209 10.98 -7.53 13.98
N LEU A 210 11.08 -8.55 14.84
CA LEU A 210 10.53 -8.48 16.20
C LEU A 210 11.24 -7.42 17.06
N ALA A 211 12.57 -7.36 16.97
CA ALA A 211 13.37 -6.36 17.65
C ALA A 211 13.02 -4.95 17.16
N ALA A 212 12.83 -4.75 15.86
CA ALA A 212 12.46 -3.46 15.29
C ALA A 212 11.05 -3.00 15.67
N ARG A 213 10.11 -3.93 15.88
CA ARG A 213 8.77 -3.61 16.38
C ARG A 213 8.77 -3.13 17.84
N ALA A 214 9.77 -3.53 18.62
CA ALA A 214 9.86 -3.24 20.06
C ALA A 214 10.49 -1.88 20.38
N VAL A 215 10.96 -1.15 19.37
CA VAL A 215 11.63 0.17 19.45
C VAL A 215 10.65 1.26 19.06
#